data_AF-A0A2D5AM44-F1
#
_entry.id   AF-A0A2D5AM44-F1
#
_cell.length_a   1.000
_cell.length_b   1.000
_cell.length_c   1.000
_cell.angle_alpha   90.00
_cell.angle_beta   90.00
_cell.angle_gamma   90.00
#
_symmetry.space_group_name_H-M   'P 1'
#
loop_
_entity.id
_entity.type
_entity.pdbx_description
1 polymer ?
#
loop_
_entity_poly.entity_id
_entity_poly.type
_entity_poly.pdbx_seq_one_letter_code
_entity_poly.pdbx_strand_id
1 'polypeptide(L)'
;MTRLFSTNALRNLAIVSAVSLFAGCTTSTTEVEVPASATKPGVTRTGEIYLLRGLANVFSTGMDGIGSKMKAKGLNVKLSNHTAWKSIANDIIRRSKVREGVSYPIVIMGHSFGAGASAKMATYLGQNGIEVSYVAAFDPSHTHYVGANISKVSNFYVSGQDGAASHNVILKGPGFQGQLENINVGKDPQYRVNHFNVEKNPKIHTKVINTTYGLTQSLQ
;
A
#
# COMPACT_ATOMS: atom_id res chain seq x y z
N MET A 1 -15.79 -45.92 -38.84
CA MET A 1 -15.27 -46.27 -40.18
C MET A 1 -16.48 -46.18 -41.12
N THR A 2 -16.46 -45.57 -42.31
CA THR A 2 -15.33 -45.10 -43.16
C THR A 2 -15.65 -43.72 -43.78
N ARG A 3 -14.65 -43.02 -44.32
CA ARG A 3 -14.77 -41.71 -45.02
C ARG A 3 -15.07 -41.87 -46.52
N LEU A 4 -15.47 -40.76 -47.15
CA LEU A 4 -14.96 -40.15 -48.43
C LEU A 4 -16.16 -39.48 -49.15
N PHE A 5 -16.28 -38.15 -49.21
CA PHE A 5 -15.48 -37.14 -49.93
C PHE A 5 -15.57 -37.19 -51.47
N SER A 6 -15.88 -36.03 -52.06
CA SER A 6 -16.15 -35.84 -53.49
C SER A 6 -14.89 -35.53 -54.31
N THR A 7 -14.96 -35.85 -55.61
CA THR A 7 -14.17 -35.25 -56.70
C THR A 7 -14.65 -33.80 -56.95
N ASN A 8 -14.05 -32.89 -57.75
CA ASN A 8 -12.89 -32.82 -58.66
C ASN A 8 -12.39 -31.33 -58.66
N ALA A 9 -11.38 -30.77 -59.33
CA ALA A 9 -10.35 -31.12 -60.34
C ALA A 9 -9.10 -30.20 -60.05
N LEU A 10 -7.84 -30.40 -60.48
CA LEU A 10 -7.20 -30.41 -61.82
C LEU A 10 -7.54 -29.17 -62.68
N ARG A 11 -6.59 -28.44 -63.34
CA ARG A 11 -5.19 -28.77 -63.70
C ARG A 11 -4.37 -27.55 -64.21
N ASN A 12 -3.04 -27.58 -64.02
CA ASN A 12 -1.96 -26.96 -64.85
C ASN A 12 -1.86 -25.41 -65.06
N LEU A 13 -0.72 -24.82 -65.48
CA LEU A 13 0.72 -25.12 -65.28
C LEU A 13 1.60 -23.96 -65.85
N ALA A 14 2.59 -23.48 -65.07
CA ALA A 14 3.83 -22.74 -65.45
C ALA A 14 3.79 -21.47 -66.34
N ILE A 15 4.64 -20.48 -65.99
CA ILE A 15 5.84 -20.04 -66.77
C ILE A 15 6.68 -19.06 -65.90
N VAL A 16 7.92 -18.76 -66.30
CA VAL A 16 8.99 -18.19 -65.47
C VAL A 16 9.40 -16.76 -65.89
N SER A 17 9.65 -15.91 -64.88
CA SER A 17 10.45 -14.66 -64.84
C SER A 17 10.36 -13.58 -65.94
N ALA A 18 10.15 -12.34 -65.50
CA ALA A 18 10.74 -11.14 -66.11
C ALA A 18 11.10 -10.12 -65.00
N VAL A 19 12.14 -9.31 -65.21
CA VAL A 19 12.65 -8.31 -64.26
C VAL A 19 12.33 -6.89 -64.74
N SER A 20 11.95 -6.01 -63.82
CA SER A 20 11.96 -4.55 -64.03
C SER A 20 12.52 -3.83 -62.82
N LEU A 21 13.56 -3.01 -63.02
CA LEU A 21 14.07 -2.08 -62.00
C LEU A 21 13.27 -0.76 -62.07
N PHE A 22 12.96 -0.19 -60.91
CA PHE A 22 12.77 1.26 -60.76
C PHE A 22 13.50 1.74 -59.51
N ALA A 23 14.33 2.77 -59.67
CA ALA A 23 15.00 3.47 -58.58
C ALA A 23 14.29 4.80 -58.31
N GLY A 24 14.14 5.20 -57.04
CA GLY A 24 13.39 6.40 -56.69
C GLY A 24 13.49 6.82 -55.22
N CYS A 25 14.52 7.61 -54.91
CA CYS A 25 14.63 8.53 -53.76
C CYS A 25 14.08 8.07 -52.38
N THR A 26 14.95 7.53 -51.53
CA THR A 26 14.66 7.31 -50.09
C THR A 26 14.92 8.58 -49.28
N THR A 27 13.87 9.32 -48.92
CA THR A 27 13.95 10.38 -47.90
C THR A 27 13.81 9.80 -46.50
N SER A 28 14.91 9.30 -45.94
CA SER A 28 14.96 8.79 -44.57
C SER A 28 14.86 9.93 -43.54
N THR A 29 13.64 10.29 -43.16
CA THR A 29 13.40 11.15 -41.99
C THR A 29 13.82 10.41 -40.73
N THR A 30 15.00 10.76 -40.19
CA THR A 30 15.48 10.24 -38.91
C THR A 30 14.70 10.87 -37.77
N GLU A 31 13.51 10.32 -37.50
CA GLU A 31 12.77 10.60 -36.27
C GLU A 31 13.59 10.04 -35.10
N VAL A 32 14.19 10.96 -34.33
CA VAL A 32 14.99 10.60 -33.16
C VAL A 32 14.02 10.21 -32.05
N GLU A 33 13.70 8.92 -31.97
CA GLU A 33 12.90 8.34 -30.90
C GLU A 33 13.67 8.47 -29.57
N VAL A 34 13.49 9.61 -28.89
CA VAL A 34 14.05 9.85 -27.57
C VAL A 34 13.35 8.89 -26.60
N PRO A 35 14.05 7.91 -26.00
CA PRO A 35 13.40 6.96 -25.10
C PRO A 35 12.98 7.71 -23.83
N ALA A 36 11.69 8.01 -23.74
CA ALA A 36 11.06 8.65 -22.58
C ALA A 36 10.99 7.67 -21.39
N SER A 37 12.16 7.25 -20.90
CA SER A 37 12.34 6.50 -19.66
C SER A 37 12.00 7.41 -18.49
N ALA A 38 10.69 7.58 -18.26
CA ALA A 38 10.11 8.17 -17.07
C ALA A 38 10.36 7.23 -15.89
N THR A 39 11.61 7.21 -15.42
CA THR A 39 12.06 6.42 -14.27
C THR A 39 11.21 6.80 -13.08
N LYS A 40 10.22 5.97 -12.75
CA LYS A 40 9.48 6.06 -11.48
C LYS A 40 10.52 6.15 -10.37
N PRO A 41 10.47 7.13 -9.44
CA PRO A 41 11.48 7.25 -8.40
C PRO A 41 11.59 5.91 -7.65
N GLY A 42 12.75 5.26 -7.82
CA GLY A 42 12.93 3.87 -7.42
C GLY A 42 12.82 3.74 -5.91
N VAL A 43 12.00 2.82 -5.42
CA VAL A 43 11.94 2.57 -3.97
C VAL A 43 13.25 1.91 -3.54
N THR A 44 14.06 2.62 -2.75
CA THR A 44 15.41 2.16 -2.36
C THR A 44 15.34 0.98 -1.38
N ARG A 45 14.30 0.92 -0.55
CA ARG A 45 13.90 -0.30 0.18
C ARG A 45 12.40 -0.36 0.44
N THR A 46 11.77 -1.49 0.13
CA THR A 46 10.29 -1.63 0.10
C THR A 46 9.62 -1.74 1.47
N GLY A 47 10.39 -1.95 2.53
CA GLY A 47 9.94 -2.05 3.92
C GLY A 47 9.07 -3.28 4.20
N GLU A 48 8.35 -3.24 5.33
CA GLU A 48 7.27 -4.15 5.66
C GLU A 48 6.04 -3.33 6.10
N ILE A 49 5.08 -3.20 5.18
CA ILE A 49 3.88 -2.38 5.38
C ILE A 49 2.68 -3.28 5.65
N TYR A 50 2.06 -3.09 6.81
CA TYR A 50 0.96 -3.91 7.31
C TYR A 50 -0.33 -3.11 7.40
N LEU A 51 -1.37 -3.53 6.66
CA LEU A 51 -2.69 -2.87 6.64
C LEU A 51 -3.76 -3.76 7.30
N LEU A 52 -4.31 -3.32 8.42
CA LEU A 52 -5.25 -4.07 9.26
C LEU A 52 -6.70 -3.59 9.08
N ARG A 53 -7.57 -4.47 8.57
CA ARG A 53 -9.03 -4.22 8.45
C ARG A 53 -9.75 -4.40 9.79
N GLY A 54 -10.79 -3.60 10.02
CA GLY A 54 -11.66 -3.66 11.20
C GLY A 54 -12.60 -4.89 11.27
N LEU A 55 -13.76 -4.73 11.91
CA LEU A 55 -14.70 -5.83 12.13
C LEU A 55 -15.21 -6.43 10.81
N ALA A 56 -15.27 -7.77 10.75
CA ALA A 56 -15.78 -8.57 9.63
C ALA A 56 -15.22 -8.26 8.21
N ASN A 57 -14.18 -7.43 8.09
CA ASN A 57 -13.63 -6.87 6.84
C ASN A 57 -14.57 -5.98 6.00
N VAL A 58 -15.87 -5.91 6.33
CA VAL A 58 -16.96 -5.31 5.51
C VAL A 58 -16.72 -3.82 5.21
N PHE A 59 -16.46 -3.01 6.23
CA PHE A 59 -16.42 -1.55 6.07
C PHE A 59 -15.06 -0.98 5.63
N SER A 60 -13.98 -1.77 5.70
CA SER A 60 -12.59 -1.27 5.61
C SER A 60 -11.99 -1.29 4.20
N THR A 61 -12.81 -1.17 3.15
CA THR A 61 -12.36 -1.27 1.74
C THR A 61 -11.45 -0.12 1.30
N GLY A 62 -11.44 1.00 2.02
CA GLY A 62 -10.45 2.06 1.84
C GLY A 62 -9.02 1.59 2.09
N MET A 63 -8.81 0.58 2.96
CA MET A 63 -7.51 -0.05 3.17
C MET A 63 -7.02 -0.80 1.91
N ASP A 64 -7.92 -1.36 1.11
CA ASP A 64 -7.57 -1.96 -0.19
C ASP A 64 -7.17 -0.88 -1.20
N GLY A 65 -7.83 0.27 -1.16
CA GLY A 65 -7.47 1.45 -1.94
C GLY A 65 -6.08 1.99 -1.59
N ILE A 66 -5.75 2.07 -0.30
CA ILE A 66 -4.40 2.42 0.17
C ILE A 66 -3.38 1.37 -0.31
N GLY A 67 -3.65 0.08 -0.04
CA GLY A 67 -2.75 -1.01 -0.36
C GLY A 67 -2.47 -1.14 -1.86
N SER A 68 -3.48 -0.96 -2.70
CA SER A 68 -3.33 -0.99 -4.17
C SER A 68 -2.50 0.18 -4.69
N LYS A 69 -2.75 1.41 -4.19
CA LYS A 69 -1.96 2.61 -4.54
C LYS A 69 -0.49 2.49 -4.10
N MET A 70 -0.25 1.86 -2.95
CA MET A 70 1.10 1.58 -2.45
C MET A 70 1.81 0.49 -3.28
N LYS A 71 1.14 -0.63 -3.59
CA LYS A 71 1.69 -1.69 -4.46
C LYS A 71 2.04 -1.17 -5.85
N ALA A 72 1.21 -0.28 -6.41
CA ALA A 72 1.50 0.39 -7.70
C ALA A 72 2.75 1.30 -7.67
N LYS A 73 3.24 1.67 -6.47
CA LYS A 73 4.50 2.38 -6.22
C LYS A 73 5.67 1.44 -5.87
N GLY A 74 5.50 0.11 -5.97
CA GLY A 74 6.52 -0.89 -5.66
C GLY A 74 6.65 -1.26 -4.18
N LEU A 75 5.72 -0.84 -3.32
CA LEU A 75 5.80 -1.04 -1.87
C LEU A 75 5.34 -2.45 -1.43
N ASN A 76 6.04 -3.01 -0.43
CA ASN A 76 5.77 -4.34 0.12
C ASN A 76 4.61 -4.31 1.12
N VAL A 77 3.38 -4.43 0.61
CA VAL A 77 2.15 -4.29 1.41
C VAL A 77 1.45 -5.63 1.66
N LYS A 78 1.39 -6.02 2.93
CA LYS A 78 0.61 -7.16 3.45
C LYS A 78 -0.71 -6.63 4.03
N LEU A 79 -1.84 -7.14 3.54
CA LEU A 79 -3.18 -6.80 4.05
C LEU A 79 -3.69 -7.93 4.95
N SER A 80 -4.37 -7.63 6.05
CA SER A 80 -4.88 -8.64 6.99
C SER A 80 -6.10 -8.15 7.78
N ASN A 81 -6.83 -9.06 8.41
CA ASN A 81 -7.80 -8.70 9.43
C ASN A 81 -7.07 -8.29 10.74
N HIS A 82 -7.65 -7.37 11.51
CA HIS A 82 -7.08 -6.91 12.78
C HIS A 82 -6.74 -8.04 13.76
N THR A 83 -7.47 -9.17 13.77
CA THR A 83 -7.17 -10.32 14.66
C THR A 83 -5.77 -10.90 14.46
N ALA A 84 -5.20 -10.79 13.26
CA ALA A 84 -3.87 -11.31 12.93
C ALA A 84 -2.71 -10.49 13.52
N TRP A 85 -2.96 -9.35 14.19
CA TRP A 85 -1.91 -8.44 14.64
C TRP A 85 -0.81 -9.12 15.47
N LYS A 86 -1.19 -10.07 16.34
CA LYS A 86 -0.26 -10.74 17.26
C LYS A 86 0.54 -11.85 16.57
N SER A 87 -0.07 -12.60 15.63
CA SER A 87 0.67 -13.60 14.85
C SER A 87 1.65 -12.93 13.88
N ILE A 88 1.26 -11.79 13.29
CA ILE A 88 2.15 -10.97 12.46
C ILE A 88 3.31 -10.40 13.30
N ALA A 89 3.05 -9.86 14.49
CA ALA A 89 4.12 -9.38 15.36
C ALA A 89 5.08 -10.52 15.77
N ASN A 90 4.54 -11.67 16.17
CA ASN A 90 5.34 -12.86 16.49
C ASN A 90 6.18 -13.34 15.30
N ASP A 91 5.70 -13.18 14.06
CA ASP A 91 6.46 -13.48 12.86
C ASP A 91 7.67 -12.56 12.70
N ILE A 92 7.47 -11.24 12.82
CA ILE A 92 8.56 -10.24 12.78
C ILE A 92 9.57 -10.50 13.90
N ILE A 93 9.10 -10.82 15.13
CA ILE A 93 9.94 -11.13 16.31
C ILE A 93 10.68 -12.47 16.17
N ARG A 94 10.17 -13.42 15.38
CA ARG A 94 10.89 -14.65 15.03
C ARG A 94 11.98 -14.35 14.00
N ARG A 95 11.65 -13.61 12.94
CA ARG A 95 12.56 -13.29 11.85
C ARG A 95 13.70 -12.36 12.25
N SER A 96 13.49 -11.43 13.19
CA SER A 96 14.55 -10.56 13.71
C SER A 96 15.65 -11.32 14.46
N LYS A 97 15.41 -12.58 14.84
CA LYS A 97 16.36 -13.44 15.58
C LYS A 97 17.13 -14.42 14.68
N VAL A 98 16.86 -14.43 13.37
CA VAL A 98 17.46 -15.38 12.41
C VAL A 98 17.86 -14.68 11.11
N ARG A 99 18.58 -15.38 10.22
CA ARG A 99 19.12 -14.82 8.96
C ARG A 99 18.06 -14.39 7.93
N GLU A 100 16.77 -14.69 8.15
CA GLU A 100 15.66 -14.21 7.31
C GLU A 100 15.46 -12.69 7.40
N GLY A 101 15.79 -12.09 8.55
CA GLY A 101 15.80 -10.64 8.73
C GLY A 101 14.43 -9.95 8.76
N VAL A 102 14.45 -8.65 9.03
CA VAL A 102 13.28 -7.76 9.05
C VAL A 102 13.57 -6.56 8.15
N SER A 103 12.71 -6.34 7.16
CA SER A 103 12.90 -5.27 6.18
C SER A 103 12.27 -3.98 6.68
N TYR A 104 13.07 -3.17 7.37
CA TYR A 104 12.67 -1.81 7.73
C TYR A 104 12.51 -0.92 6.47
N PRO A 105 11.71 0.17 6.51
CA PRO A 105 10.86 0.60 7.62
C PRO A 105 9.69 -0.36 7.87
N ILE A 106 9.36 -0.60 9.15
CA ILE A 106 8.09 -1.22 9.51
C ILE A 106 7.04 -0.11 9.58
N VAL A 107 5.94 -0.30 8.85
CA VAL A 107 4.82 0.64 8.82
C VAL A 107 3.53 -0.13 9.09
N ILE A 108 2.70 0.36 10.01
CA ILE A 108 1.49 -0.35 10.43
C ILE A 108 0.31 0.61 10.36
N MET A 109 -0.71 0.27 9.59
CA MET A 109 -1.93 1.06 9.47
C MET A 109 -3.16 0.21 9.70
N GLY A 110 -4.26 0.84 10.09
CA GLY A 110 -5.50 0.10 10.25
C GLY A 110 -6.69 0.99 10.52
N HIS A 111 -7.88 0.41 10.36
CA HIS A 111 -9.15 1.10 10.48
C HIS A 111 -10.06 0.47 11.54
N SER A 112 -10.74 1.29 12.36
CA SER A 112 -11.64 0.83 13.43
C SER A 112 -10.88 -0.08 14.42
N PHE A 113 -11.34 -1.32 14.69
CA PHE A 113 -10.55 -2.30 15.45
C PHE A 113 -9.14 -2.56 14.88
N GLY A 114 -8.95 -2.37 13.57
CA GLY A 114 -7.65 -2.41 12.90
C GLY A 114 -6.72 -1.29 13.35
N ALA A 115 -7.22 -0.07 13.56
CA ALA A 115 -6.43 1.06 14.05
C ALA A 115 -5.90 0.80 15.47
N GLY A 116 -6.77 0.26 16.33
CA GLY A 116 -6.38 -0.17 17.67
C GLY A 116 -5.44 -1.36 17.68
N ALA A 117 -5.60 -2.29 16.75
CA ALA A 117 -4.66 -3.37 16.53
C ALA A 117 -3.29 -2.87 16.04
N SER A 118 -3.23 -1.83 15.20
CA SER A 118 -1.96 -1.20 14.79
C SER A 118 -1.18 -0.62 15.96
N ALA A 119 -1.85 0.12 16.87
CA ALA A 119 -1.21 0.68 18.06
C ALA A 119 -0.71 -0.41 19.02
N LYS A 120 -1.50 -1.46 19.23
CA LYS A 120 -1.11 -2.65 20.03
C LYS A 120 0.07 -3.39 19.42
N MET A 121 0.02 -3.66 18.12
CA MET A 121 1.08 -4.34 17.37
C MET A 121 2.41 -3.58 17.43
N ALA A 122 2.38 -2.26 17.17
CA ALA A 122 3.59 -1.45 17.18
C ALA A 122 4.24 -1.37 18.58
N THR A 123 3.42 -1.23 19.63
CA THR A 123 3.90 -1.21 21.02
C THR A 123 4.46 -2.57 21.45
N TYR A 124 3.83 -3.67 21.03
CA TYR A 124 4.29 -5.03 21.33
C TYR A 124 5.60 -5.38 20.59
N LEU A 125 5.79 -4.89 19.37
CA LEU A 125 7.09 -4.95 18.68
C LEU A 125 8.18 -4.21 19.47
N GLY A 126 7.87 -3.03 20.02
CA GLY A 126 8.78 -2.27 20.88
C GLY A 126 9.19 -3.00 22.15
N GLN A 127 8.24 -3.66 22.81
CA GLN A 127 8.49 -4.54 23.96
C GLN A 127 9.40 -5.74 23.64
N ASN A 128 9.65 -6.02 22.36
CA ASN A 128 10.54 -7.07 21.86
C ASN A 128 11.76 -6.51 21.11
N GLY A 129 12.07 -5.21 21.27
CA GLY A 129 13.27 -4.58 20.69
C GLY A 129 13.16 -4.23 19.21
N ILE A 130 11.95 -4.03 18.67
CA ILE A 130 11.71 -3.79 17.24
C ILE A 130 11.08 -2.41 17.03
N GLU A 131 11.74 -1.58 16.22
CA GLU A 131 11.30 -0.23 15.89
C GLU A 131 10.15 -0.22 14.87
N VAL A 132 9.28 0.79 14.95
CA VAL A 132 8.21 1.01 13.96
C VAL A 132 8.26 2.44 13.47
N SER A 133 8.62 2.62 12.20
CA SER A 133 8.88 3.94 11.62
C SER A 133 7.60 4.79 11.51
N TYR A 134 6.44 4.15 11.26
CA TYR A 134 5.16 4.87 11.16
C TYR A 134 3.94 4.02 11.55
N VAL A 135 3.04 4.62 12.33
CA VAL A 135 1.67 4.12 12.56
C VAL A 135 0.63 5.10 12.00
N ALA A 136 -0.29 4.61 11.17
CA ALA A 136 -1.45 5.38 10.70
C ALA A 136 -2.77 4.75 11.15
N ALA A 137 -3.43 5.37 12.12
CA ALA A 137 -4.71 4.95 12.65
C ALA A 137 -5.86 5.71 11.96
N PHE A 138 -6.88 4.96 11.53
CA PHE A 138 -8.12 5.49 10.98
C PHE A 138 -9.24 5.16 11.96
N ASP A 139 -9.64 6.17 12.73
CA ASP A 139 -10.76 6.18 13.69
C ASP A 139 -10.86 4.91 14.58
N PRO A 140 -9.92 4.73 15.52
CA PRO A 140 -9.93 3.58 16.43
C PRO A 140 -11.16 3.59 17.33
N SER A 141 -11.75 2.42 17.60
CA SER A 141 -12.97 2.32 18.41
C SER A 141 -12.79 2.75 19.87
N HIS A 142 -11.55 2.70 20.38
CA HIS A 142 -11.18 3.04 21.76
C HIS A 142 -9.84 3.79 21.82
N THR A 143 -9.60 4.48 22.93
CA THR A 143 -8.34 5.17 23.19
C THR A 143 -7.20 4.16 23.37
N HIS A 144 -6.06 4.41 22.73
CA HIS A 144 -4.89 3.53 22.77
C HIS A 144 -3.60 4.26 23.09
N TYR A 145 -2.65 3.56 23.70
CA TYR A 145 -1.33 4.08 24.03
C TYR A 145 -0.27 3.49 23.10
N VAL A 146 0.78 4.26 22.82
CA VAL A 146 1.90 3.86 21.96
C VAL A 146 3.25 3.85 22.69
N GLY A 147 4.05 2.80 22.44
CA GLY A 147 5.39 2.62 23.00
C GLY A 147 6.46 3.53 22.40
N ALA A 148 7.59 3.65 23.10
CA ALA A 148 8.70 4.56 22.75
C ALA A 148 9.42 4.22 21.42
N ASN A 149 9.24 3.01 20.89
CA ASN A 149 9.87 2.49 19.68
C ASN A 149 9.29 3.03 18.36
N ILE A 150 8.36 4.00 18.41
CA ILE A 150 7.61 4.46 17.24
C ILE A 150 8.02 5.88 16.85
N SER A 151 8.58 6.05 15.65
CA SER A 151 9.12 7.34 15.20
C SER A 151 8.01 8.36 14.89
N LYS A 152 6.90 7.91 14.27
CA LYS A 152 5.75 8.76 13.94
C LYS A 152 4.40 8.04 14.08
N VAL A 153 3.40 8.75 14.57
CA VAL A 153 2.00 8.31 14.66
C VAL A 153 1.09 9.40 14.08
N SER A 154 0.18 9.01 13.19
CA SER A 154 -0.95 9.86 12.75
C SER A 154 -2.26 9.13 13.01
N ASN A 155 -3.13 9.72 13.83
CA ASN A 155 -4.46 9.20 14.11
C ASN A 155 -5.51 10.13 13.50
N PHE A 156 -6.23 9.67 12.48
CA PHE A 156 -7.30 10.39 11.81
C PHE A 156 -8.64 9.93 12.40
N TYR A 157 -9.25 10.73 13.27
CA TYR A 157 -10.41 10.34 14.06
C TYR A 157 -11.64 11.21 13.83
N VAL A 158 -12.82 10.65 14.09
CA VAL A 158 -14.13 11.28 13.89
C VAL A 158 -14.78 11.46 15.25
N SER A 159 -14.63 12.62 15.88
CA SER A 159 -15.20 12.83 17.23
C SER A 159 -16.72 13.02 17.19
N GLY A 160 -17.44 12.32 18.06
CA GLY A 160 -18.76 12.77 18.53
C GLY A 160 -19.92 12.69 17.53
N GLN A 161 -19.83 11.88 16.47
CA GLN A 161 -21.02 11.54 15.66
C GLN A 161 -21.99 10.62 16.45
N ASP A 162 -21.47 9.79 17.36
CA ASP A 162 -22.24 8.82 18.16
C ASP A 162 -22.39 9.23 19.64
N GLY A 163 -22.19 10.51 19.97
CA GLY A 163 -22.21 11.03 21.36
C GLY A 163 -21.04 10.60 22.27
N ALA A 164 -20.23 9.61 21.86
CA ALA A 164 -19.08 9.11 22.61
C ALA A 164 -17.99 10.19 22.78
N ALA A 165 -17.65 10.51 24.04
CA ALA A 165 -16.73 11.57 24.39
C ALA A 165 -15.25 11.16 24.24
N SER A 166 -14.57 11.67 23.21
CA SER A 166 -13.09 11.62 23.06
C SER A 166 -12.45 10.22 23.03
N HIS A 167 -13.22 9.14 22.93
CA HIS A 167 -12.75 7.76 23.09
C HIS A 167 -11.99 7.18 21.88
N ASN A 168 -11.58 7.99 20.89
CA ASN A 168 -10.93 7.53 19.65
C ASN A 168 -9.56 8.20 19.38
N VAL A 169 -8.86 8.61 20.44
CA VAL A 169 -7.50 9.20 20.35
C VAL A 169 -6.38 8.19 20.61
N ILE A 170 -5.19 8.45 20.06
CA ILE A 170 -3.96 7.76 20.46
C ILE A 170 -3.15 8.66 21.40
N LEU A 171 -2.66 8.11 22.51
CA LEU A 171 -1.92 8.81 23.55
C LEU A 171 -0.48 8.30 23.66
N LYS A 172 0.42 9.18 24.11
CA LYS A 172 1.82 8.83 24.37
C LYS A 172 1.91 7.85 25.54
N GLY A 173 2.57 6.72 25.36
CA GLY A 173 2.99 5.84 26.46
C GLY A 173 4.27 6.34 27.14
N PRO A 174 4.72 5.69 28.22
CA PRO A 174 5.97 6.01 28.89
C PRO A 174 7.16 6.02 27.92
N GLY A 175 8.03 7.04 28.03
CA GLY A 175 9.23 7.18 27.21
C GLY A 175 9.00 7.58 25.74
N PHE A 176 7.77 7.88 25.30
CA PHE A 176 7.48 8.21 23.90
C PHE A 176 8.11 9.55 23.45
N GLN A 177 9.16 9.45 22.62
CA GLN A 177 9.89 10.59 22.05
C GLN A 177 9.49 10.92 20.59
N GLY A 178 8.74 10.04 19.92
CA GLY A 178 8.32 10.22 18.53
C GLY A 178 7.33 11.38 18.29
N GLN A 179 6.98 11.57 17.02
CA GLN A 179 5.91 12.48 16.62
C GLN A 179 4.54 11.80 16.78
N LEU A 180 3.54 12.50 17.33
CA LEU A 180 2.17 12.00 17.44
C LEU A 180 1.17 13.11 17.09
N GLU A 181 0.36 12.87 16.06
CA GLU A 181 -0.69 13.77 15.61
C GLU A 181 -2.08 13.11 15.79
N ASN A 182 -2.95 13.70 16.62
CA ASN A 182 -4.38 13.37 16.63
C ASN A 182 -5.15 14.39 15.78
N ILE A 183 -5.66 13.96 14.63
CA ILE A 183 -6.24 14.81 13.59
C ILE A 183 -7.75 14.55 13.54
N ASN A 184 -8.55 15.53 13.98
CA ASN A 184 -10.01 15.42 14.02
C ASN A 184 -10.62 15.70 12.64
N VAL A 185 -10.67 14.68 11.80
CA VAL A 185 -11.21 14.78 10.43
C VAL A 185 -12.75 14.75 10.39
N GLY A 186 -13.40 14.34 11.49
CA GLY A 186 -14.87 14.37 11.61
C GLY A 186 -15.45 15.77 11.78
N LYS A 187 -14.72 16.69 12.43
CA LYS A 187 -15.15 18.09 12.59
C LYS A 187 -14.79 19.02 11.42
N ASP A 188 -13.93 18.57 10.51
CA ASP A 188 -13.46 19.40 9.40
C ASP A 188 -14.27 19.12 8.11
N PRO A 189 -15.07 20.10 7.63
CA PRO A 189 -15.92 19.93 6.45
C PRO A 189 -15.14 19.70 5.15
N GLN A 190 -13.81 19.89 5.12
CA GLN A 190 -12.99 19.59 3.95
C GLN A 190 -12.82 18.09 3.68
N TYR A 191 -13.13 17.24 4.68
CA TYR A 191 -13.03 15.78 4.56
C TYR A 191 -14.39 15.12 4.31
N ARG A 192 -15.46 15.62 4.95
CA ARG A 192 -16.85 15.09 4.85
C ARG A 192 -16.95 13.59 5.20
N VAL A 193 -16.32 13.18 6.31
CA VAL A 193 -16.17 11.78 6.71
C VAL A 193 -16.99 11.35 7.93
N ASN A 194 -17.25 10.05 8.01
CA ASN A 194 -17.74 9.32 9.17
C ASN A 194 -16.89 8.06 9.39
N HIS A 195 -17.17 7.29 10.46
CA HIS A 195 -16.48 6.03 10.76
C HIS A 195 -16.42 5.08 9.55
N PHE A 196 -17.46 5.05 8.71
CA PHE A 196 -17.57 4.10 7.60
C PHE A 196 -16.88 4.54 6.31
N ASN A 197 -16.30 5.75 6.23
CA ASN A 197 -15.63 6.22 5.02
C ASN A 197 -14.34 7.06 5.24
N VAL A 198 -13.94 7.31 6.49
CA VAL A 198 -12.71 8.03 6.83
C VAL A 198 -11.47 7.41 6.16
N GLU A 199 -11.42 6.09 6.07
CA GLU A 199 -10.31 5.33 5.49
C GLU A 199 -10.36 5.25 3.96
N LYS A 200 -11.42 5.78 3.33
CA LYS A 200 -11.57 5.96 1.86
C LYS A 200 -11.16 7.36 1.40
N ASN A 201 -10.98 8.32 2.31
CA ASN A 201 -10.80 9.73 1.93
C ASN A 201 -9.48 9.99 1.15
N PRO A 202 -9.53 10.61 -0.04
CA PRO A 202 -8.36 10.76 -0.91
C PRO A 202 -7.28 11.68 -0.33
N LYS A 203 -7.62 12.71 0.47
CA LYS A 203 -6.63 13.56 1.13
C LYS A 203 -5.83 12.78 2.17
N ILE A 204 -6.52 11.94 2.94
CA ILE A 204 -5.89 11.09 3.97
C ILE A 204 -5.04 10.00 3.31
N HIS A 205 -5.53 9.37 2.24
CA HIS A 205 -4.72 8.45 1.39
C HIS A 205 -3.41 9.10 0.98
N THR A 206 -3.45 10.29 0.39
CA THR A 206 -2.23 11.00 -0.06
C THR A 206 -1.27 11.28 1.10
N LYS A 207 -1.75 11.72 2.28
CA LYS A 207 -0.88 11.94 3.45
C LYS A 207 -0.18 10.66 3.92
N VAL A 208 -0.91 9.55 4.08
CA VAL A 208 -0.30 8.29 4.59
C VAL A 208 0.60 7.62 3.55
N ILE A 209 0.24 7.68 2.26
CA ILE A 209 1.03 7.12 1.16
C ILE A 209 2.33 7.92 0.99
N ASN A 210 2.29 9.25 0.99
CA ASN A 210 3.49 10.06 0.86
C ASN A 210 4.42 9.93 2.07
N THR A 211 3.87 9.82 3.29
CA THR A 211 4.66 9.57 4.52
C THR A 211 5.37 8.22 4.44
N THR A 212 4.66 7.16 4.06
CA THR A 212 5.25 5.82 3.86
C THR A 212 6.32 5.82 2.78
N TYR A 213 6.01 6.44 1.63
CA TYR A 213 6.91 6.47 0.48
C TYR A 213 8.21 7.23 0.79
N GLY A 214 8.14 8.34 1.53
CA GLY A 214 9.34 9.04 2.01
C GLY A 214 10.25 8.16 2.87
N LEU A 215 9.70 7.41 3.83
CA LEU A 215 10.45 6.46 4.68
C LEU A 215 11.09 5.30 3.90
N THR A 216 10.60 5.01 2.70
CA THR A 216 11.15 4.01 1.76
C THR A 216 12.08 4.60 0.70
N GLN A 217 12.43 5.87 0.84
CA GLN A 217 13.38 6.61 -0.01
C GLN A 217 14.56 7.15 0.82
N SER A 218 14.28 7.74 1.99
CA SER A 218 15.19 8.61 2.76
C SER A 218 16.29 7.89 3.57
N LEU A 219 16.92 6.86 2.99
CA LEU A 219 18.05 6.11 3.56
C LEU A 219 19.10 5.81 2.47
N GLN A 220 19.40 6.83 1.67
CA GLN A 220 20.63 7.00 0.90
C GLN A 220 21.47 8.07 1.59
#